data_AF-A0A2P4YDC6-F1
#
_entry.id   AF-A0A2P4YDC6-F1
#
_cell.length_a   1.000
_cell.length_b   1.000
_cell.length_c   1.000
_cell.angle_alpha   90.00
_cell.angle_beta   90.00
_cell.angle_gamma   90.00
#
_symmetry.space_group_name_H-M   'P 1'
#
loop_
_entity.id
_entity.type
_entity.pdbx_description
1 polymer ?
#
loop_
_entity_poly.entity_id
_entity_poly.type
_entity_poly.pdbx_seq_one_letter_code
_entity_poly.pdbx_strand_id
1 'polypeptide(L)'
;MTTAALDTNGWHEVEQTLTALELPPVPPTSDPQRLLGYVLHILPRYTEMEMMSTHLRLYSSTLEQDMEQIKSHVRLLTREAANEREKKQFLERYAAQVVKERNDLLHSRGSSKKKASAGASHFVWHNCCKKNTRHAMDLAPSILAFRGEKLQEATKQIESLQEEVRNQEQLRKELDFLLKKTQREHDSKVAAERKHIQQLEKQILQRSTLYSSLERKLYEVESMLARHDKTKDEELNVVSNRIEEAQTRIGGLEKENASLHEQVSGLSSDRDRLMELLEETTESKDMFAERIDELMGKCESLESEVEALRSEIDMLQTNDINDIRTQYAARIELLQKDNAANEQRLRQEVDRMKQELKKRDDAQAQTFSVHQSME
;
A
#
# COMPACT_ATOMS: atom_id res chain seq x y z
N MET A 1 -0.41 -18.74 19.77
CA MET A 1 -0.69 -20.02 19.09
C MET A 1 -2.12 -20.41 19.45
N THR A 2 -2.88 -21.02 18.53
CA THR A 2 -4.29 -21.48 18.62
C THR A 2 -5.40 -20.55 18.12
N THR A 3 -5.34 -20.12 16.85
CA THR A 3 -6.51 -19.57 16.11
C THR A 3 -6.85 -20.35 14.83
N ALA A 4 -6.13 -21.43 14.51
CA ALA A 4 -6.29 -22.17 13.25
C ALA A 4 -7.34 -23.31 13.28
N ALA A 5 -8.06 -23.51 14.39
CA ALA A 5 -8.87 -24.73 14.60
C ALA A 5 -10.39 -24.57 14.42
N LEU A 6 -10.90 -23.37 14.11
CA LEU A 6 -12.35 -23.09 14.05
C LEU A 6 -12.89 -22.87 12.62
N ASP A 7 -12.05 -22.52 11.65
CA ASP A 7 -12.46 -22.39 10.24
C ASP A 7 -12.49 -23.73 9.48
N THR A 8 -11.98 -24.81 10.08
CA THR A 8 -11.88 -26.12 9.42
C THR A 8 -13.21 -26.87 9.36
N ASN A 9 -14.18 -26.59 10.25
CA ASN A 9 -15.44 -27.33 10.29
C ASN A 9 -16.42 -26.96 9.16
N GLY A 10 -16.51 -25.67 8.79
CA GLY A 10 -17.40 -25.25 7.70
C GLY A 10 -16.90 -25.68 6.32
N TRP A 11 -15.58 -25.62 6.10
CA TRP A 11 -14.96 -26.10 4.87
C TRP A 11 -15.07 -27.62 4.74
N HIS A 12 -14.99 -28.37 5.84
CA HIS A 12 -15.23 -29.81 5.79
C HIS A 12 -16.67 -30.17 5.44
N GLU A 13 -17.67 -29.38 5.85
CA GLU A 13 -19.07 -29.62 5.49
C GLU A 13 -19.32 -29.32 3.99
N VAL A 14 -18.68 -28.26 3.48
CA VAL A 14 -18.67 -27.93 2.04
C VAL A 14 -17.94 -28.99 1.22
N GLU A 15 -16.81 -29.49 1.71
CA GLU A 15 -16.02 -30.52 1.06
C GLU A 15 -16.74 -31.88 1.09
N GLN A 16 -17.44 -32.21 2.19
CA GLN A 16 -18.30 -33.39 2.30
C GLN A 16 -19.52 -33.31 1.36
N THR A 17 -20.15 -32.13 1.23
CA THR A 17 -21.27 -31.94 0.30
C THR A 17 -20.83 -31.95 -1.16
N LEU A 18 -19.69 -31.34 -1.50
CA LEU A 18 -19.09 -31.44 -2.83
C LEU A 18 -18.71 -32.90 -3.17
N THR A 19 -18.17 -33.64 -2.20
CA THR A 19 -17.86 -35.07 -2.35
C THR A 19 -19.12 -35.91 -2.54
N ALA A 20 -20.19 -35.63 -1.80
CA ALA A 20 -21.48 -36.30 -1.95
C ALA A 20 -22.16 -36.02 -3.29
N LEU A 21 -21.87 -34.87 -3.91
CA LEU A 21 -22.32 -34.48 -5.24
C LEU A 21 -21.33 -34.91 -6.34
N GLU A 22 -20.27 -35.65 -5.99
CA GLU A 22 -19.16 -36.08 -6.85
C GLU A 22 -18.55 -34.90 -7.66
N LEU A 23 -18.55 -33.70 -7.08
CA LEU A 23 -17.93 -32.52 -7.66
C LEU A 23 -16.44 -32.46 -7.28
N PRO A 24 -15.55 -32.06 -8.21
CA PRO A 24 -14.15 -31.90 -7.87
C PRO A 24 -13.95 -30.81 -6.80
N PRO A 25 -12.85 -30.86 -6.03
CA PRO A 25 -12.56 -29.85 -5.02
C PRO A 25 -12.25 -28.50 -5.67
N VAL A 26 -12.70 -27.41 -5.03
CA VAL A 26 -12.50 -26.05 -5.52
C VAL A 26 -11.01 -25.71 -5.55
N PRO A 27 -10.44 -25.31 -6.70
CA PRO A 27 -9.03 -24.93 -6.77
C PRO A 27 -8.77 -23.61 -6.03
N PRO A 28 -7.54 -23.39 -5.52
CA PRO A 28 -7.18 -22.17 -4.80
C PRO A 28 -7.33 -20.92 -5.68
N THR A 29 -7.77 -19.82 -5.08
CA THR A 29 -8.09 -18.55 -5.77
C THR A 29 -6.89 -17.82 -6.37
N SER A 30 -5.68 -18.32 -6.13
CA SER A 30 -4.42 -17.77 -6.64
C SER A 30 -4.21 -17.97 -8.14
N ASP A 31 -5.00 -18.83 -8.80
CA ASP A 31 -4.88 -19.12 -10.25
C ASP A 31 -6.22 -18.96 -10.99
N PRO A 32 -6.43 -17.84 -11.71
CA PRO A 32 -7.69 -17.56 -12.39
C PRO A 32 -7.97 -18.49 -13.58
N GLN A 33 -6.95 -19.07 -14.22
CA GLN A 33 -7.14 -19.99 -15.36
C GLN A 33 -7.67 -21.34 -14.88
N ARG A 34 -7.16 -21.81 -13.73
CA ARG A 34 -7.62 -23.04 -13.09
C ARG A 34 -9.03 -22.92 -12.52
N LEU A 35 -9.37 -21.76 -11.97
CA LEU A 35 -10.74 -21.43 -11.56
C LEU A 35 -11.71 -21.44 -12.74
N LEU A 36 -11.33 -20.83 -13.87
CA LEU A 36 -12.18 -20.83 -15.08
C LEU A 36 -12.41 -22.25 -15.61
N GLY A 37 -11.36 -23.08 -15.66
CA GLY A 37 -11.47 -24.49 -16.04
C GLY A 37 -12.37 -25.30 -15.10
N TYR A 38 -12.30 -25.04 -13.80
CA TYR A 38 -13.18 -25.64 -12.80
C TYR A 38 -14.64 -25.25 -13.00
N VAL A 39 -14.93 -23.96 -13.21
CA VAL A 39 -16.29 -23.45 -13.47
C VAL A 39 -16.90 -24.11 -14.71
N LEU A 40 -16.13 -24.21 -15.79
CA LEU A 40 -16.60 -24.85 -17.03
C LEU A 40 -16.86 -26.35 -16.86
N HIS A 41 -16.12 -27.01 -15.97
CA HIS A 41 -16.31 -28.43 -15.68
C HIS A 41 -17.56 -28.71 -14.83
N ILE A 42 -17.86 -27.86 -13.86
CA ILE A 42 -19.04 -28.03 -12.98
C ILE A 42 -20.34 -27.51 -13.59
N LEU A 43 -20.27 -26.60 -14.56
CA LEU A 43 -21.44 -25.93 -15.15
C LEU A 43 -22.51 -26.91 -15.66
N PRO A 44 -22.17 -27.96 -16.45
CA PRO A 44 -23.17 -28.90 -16.96
C PRO A 44 -23.90 -29.64 -15.83
N ARG A 45 -23.17 -30.04 -14.80
CA ARG A 45 -23.71 -30.78 -13.65
C ARG A 45 -24.55 -29.89 -12.75
N TYR A 46 -24.16 -28.63 -12.58
CA TYR A 46 -24.97 -27.61 -11.92
C TYR A 46 -26.29 -27.38 -12.68
N THR A 47 -26.24 -27.25 -14.01
CA THR A 47 -27.46 -27.07 -14.81
C THR A 47 -28.41 -28.27 -14.74
N GLU A 48 -27.88 -29.49 -14.66
CA GLU A 48 -28.69 -30.70 -14.48
C GLU A 48 -29.37 -30.73 -13.11
N MET A 49 -28.65 -30.38 -12.04
CA MET A 49 -29.22 -30.28 -10.69
C MET A 49 -30.29 -29.19 -10.58
N GLU A 50 -30.07 -28.03 -11.19
CA GLU A 50 -31.07 -26.96 -11.26
C GLU A 50 -32.32 -27.39 -12.04
N MET A 51 -32.14 -28.09 -13.16
CA MET A 51 -33.25 -28.66 -13.93
C MET A 51 -34.03 -29.71 -13.11
N MET A 52 -33.33 -30.57 -12.36
CA MET A 52 -33.97 -31.55 -11.48
C MET A 52 -34.72 -30.87 -10.33
N SER A 53 -34.13 -29.86 -9.71
CA SER A 53 -34.73 -29.07 -8.63
C SER A 53 -36.01 -28.36 -9.09
N THR A 54 -35.98 -27.76 -10.29
CA THR A 54 -37.16 -27.14 -10.90
C THR A 54 -38.23 -28.17 -11.23
N HIS A 55 -37.86 -29.34 -11.77
CA HIS A 55 -38.81 -30.43 -12.03
C HIS A 55 -39.48 -30.94 -10.75
N LEU A 56 -38.71 -31.16 -9.68
CA LEU A 56 -39.24 -31.57 -8.38
C LEU A 56 -40.18 -30.51 -7.78
N ARG A 57 -39.88 -29.21 -7.95
CA ARG A 57 -40.73 -28.12 -7.49
C ARG A 57 -42.07 -28.09 -8.23
N LEU A 58 -42.05 -28.28 -9.55
CA LEU A 58 -43.28 -28.36 -10.36
C LEU A 58 -44.11 -29.60 -10.02
N TYR A 59 -43.45 -30.74 -9.83
CA TYR A 59 -44.11 -31.97 -9.41
C TYR A 59 -44.77 -31.82 -8.03
N SER A 60 -44.08 -31.22 -7.07
CA SER A 60 -44.65 -30.91 -5.74
C SER A 60 -45.86 -30.00 -5.84
N SER A 61 -45.79 -28.94 -6.65
CA SER A 61 -46.92 -28.02 -6.88
C SER A 61 -48.13 -28.73 -7.51
N THR A 62 -47.89 -29.68 -8.41
CA THR A 62 -48.94 -30.49 -9.04
C THR A 62 -49.62 -31.39 -7.99
N LEU A 63 -48.84 -32.06 -7.14
CA LEU A 63 -49.37 -32.89 -6.05
C LEU A 63 -50.20 -32.07 -5.05
N GLU A 64 -49.77 -30.85 -4.73
CA GLU A 64 -50.54 -29.95 -3.87
C GLU A 64 -51.89 -29.58 -4.50
N GLN A 65 -51.91 -29.32 -5.80
CA GLN A 65 -53.14 -29.02 -6.54
C GLN A 65 -54.10 -30.22 -6.53
N ASP A 66 -53.59 -31.43 -6.81
CA ASP A 66 -54.39 -32.67 -6.79
C ASP A 66 -54.95 -32.94 -5.38
N MET A 67 -54.16 -32.72 -4.34
CA MET A 67 -54.64 -32.82 -2.95
C MET A 67 -55.76 -31.83 -2.65
N GLU A 68 -55.69 -30.59 -3.14
CA GLU A 68 -56.77 -29.62 -2.92
C GLU A 68 -58.04 -29.98 -3.70
N GLN A 69 -57.90 -30.56 -4.91
CA GLN A 69 -59.03 -31.12 -5.64
C GLN A 69 -59.70 -32.25 -4.86
N ILE A 70 -58.92 -33.21 -4.34
CA ILE A 70 -59.45 -34.31 -3.52
C ILE A 70 -60.15 -33.76 -2.27
N LYS A 71 -59.55 -32.81 -1.55
CA LYS A 71 -60.18 -32.15 -0.40
C LYS A 71 -61.50 -31.49 -0.77
N SER A 72 -61.57 -30.80 -1.91
CA SER A 72 -62.80 -30.17 -2.40
C SER A 72 -63.89 -31.21 -2.68
N HIS A 73 -63.53 -32.35 -3.26
CA HIS A 73 -64.45 -33.44 -3.55
C HIS A 73 -64.98 -34.10 -2.27
N VAL A 74 -64.11 -34.34 -1.28
CA VAL A 74 -64.50 -34.85 0.05
C VAL A 74 -65.46 -33.89 0.75
N ARG A 75 -65.22 -32.57 0.69
CA ARG A 75 -66.14 -31.57 1.25
C ARG A 75 -67.53 -31.66 0.59
N LEU A 76 -67.60 -31.88 -0.72
CA LEU A 76 -68.86 -32.03 -1.46
C LEU A 76 -69.60 -33.30 -1.05
N LEU A 77 -68.93 -34.45 -1.06
CA LEU A 77 -69.52 -35.73 -0.63
C LEU A 77 -70.01 -35.69 0.83
N THR A 78 -69.28 -34.99 1.70
CA THR A 78 -69.69 -34.81 3.10
C THR A 78 -71.00 -34.03 3.21
N ARG A 79 -71.18 -32.99 2.40
CA ARG A 79 -72.44 -32.22 2.34
C ARG A 79 -73.59 -33.06 1.80
N GLU A 80 -73.37 -33.81 0.72
CA GLU A 80 -74.38 -34.70 0.16
C GLU A 80 -74.81 -35.77 1.16
N ALA A 81 -73.85 -36.38 1.86
CA ALA A 81 -74.15 -37.35 2.91
C ALA A 81 -74.91 -36.71 4.08
N ALA A 82 -74.67 -35.45 4.42
CA ALA A 82 -75.46 -34.73 5.42
C ALA A 82 -76.91 -34.51 4.94
N ASN A 83 -77.09 -34.06 3.69
CA ASN A 83 -78.40 -33.87 3.08
C ASN A 83 -79.21 -35.19 3.02
N GLU A 84 -78.57 -36.31 2.70
CA GLU A 84 -79.23 -37.62 2.71
C GLU A 84 -79.63 -38.06 4.12
N ARG A 85 -78.82 -37.78 5.15
CA ARG A 85 -79.21 -38.01 6.55
C ARG A 85 -80.43 -37.17 6.95
N GLU A 86 -80.50 -35.92 6.50
CA GLU A 86 -81.67 -35.05 6.76
C GLU A 86 -82.93 -35.57 6.06
N LYS A 87 -82.82 -35.99 4.79
CA LYS A 87 -83.94 -36.63 4.06
C LYS A 87 -84.42 -37.90 4.77
N LYS A 88 -83.49 -38.73 5.24
CA LYS A 88 -83.83 -39.93 6.02
C LYS A 88 -84.59 -39.56 7.29
N GLN A 89 -84.09 -38.59 8.07
CA GLN A 89 -84.77 -38.14 9.29
C GLN A 89 -86.15 -37.55 9.00
N PHE A 90 -86.31 -36.82 7.89
CA PHE A 90 -87.61 -36.32 7.45
C PHE A 90 -88.57 -37.47 7.14
N LEU A 91 -88.13 -38.49 6.39
CA LEU A 91 -88.95 -39.66 6.07
C LEU A 91 -89.33 -40.46 7.32
N GLU A 92 -88.41 -40.62 8.28
CA GLU A 92 -88.70 -41.27 9.57
C GLU A 92 -89.76 -40.50 10.37
N ARG A 93 -89.65 -39.16 10.44
CA ARG A 93 -90.66 -38.30 11.09
C ARG A 93 -92.01 -38.37 10.37
N TYR A 94 -92.00 -38.35 9.04
CA TYR A 94 -93.20 -38.47 8.22
C TYR A 94 -93.89 -39.82 8.44
N ALA A 95 -93.13 -40.92 8.40
CA ALA A 95 -93.65 -42.26 8.69
C ALA A 95 -94.23 -42.34 10.11
N ALA A 96 -93.55 -41.79 11.11
CA ALA A 96 -94.05 -41.72 12.49
C ALA A 96 -95.36 -40.91 12.60
N GLN A 97 -95.46 -39.79 11.87
CA GLN A 97 -96.67 -38.97 11.82
C GLN A 97 -97.84 -39.70 11.15
N VAL A 98 -97.61 -40.39 10.03
CA VAL A 98 -98.64 -41.21 9.37
C VAL A 98 -99.14 -42.34 10.28
N VAL A 99 -98.22 -43.00 10.99
CA VAL A 99 -98.59 -44.03 11.98
C VAL A 99 -99.42 -43.43 13.12
N LYS A 100 -99.05 -42.23 13.60
CA LYS A 100 -99.79 -41.50 14.63
C LYS A 100 -101.19 -41.12 14.17
N GLU A 101 -101.34 -40.53 12.98
CA GLU A 101 -102.63 -40.15 12.40
C GLU A 101 -103.54 -41.37 12.18
N ARG A 102 -102.98 -42.49 11.69
CA ARG A 102 -103.71 -43.76 11.62
C ARG A 102 -104.19 -44.22 12.99
N ASN A 103 -103.33 -44.14 14.01
CA ASN A 103 -103.67 -44.55 15.37
C ASN A 103 -104.76 -43.64 15.98
N ASP A 104 -104.64 -42.33 15.77
CA ASP A 104 -105.63 -41.33 16.18
C ASP A 104 -106.97 -41.52 15.46
N LEU A 105 -106.98 -41.91 14.17
CA LEU A 105 -108.20 -42.27 13.43
C LEU A 105 -108.86 -43.55 13.95
N LEU A 106 -108.08 -44.54 14.38
CA LEU A 106 -108.58 -45.76 15.02
C LEU A 106 -109.17 -45.47 16.41
N HIS A 107 -108.55 -44.57 17.18
CA HIS A 107 -109.00 -44.20 18.52
C HIS A 107 -110.11 -43.13 18.54
N SER A 108 -110.21 -42.28 17.51
CA SER A 108 -111.27 -41.27 17.39
C SER A 108 -112.61 -41.82 16.87
N ARG A 109 -112.62 -42.97 16.15
CA ARG A 109 -113.86 -43.71 15.83
C ARG A 109 -114.49 -44.42 17.04
N GLY A 110 -113.83 -44.39 18.20
CA GLY A 110 -114.25 -45.11 19.40
C GLY A 110 -114.80 -44.28 20.56
N SER A 111 -114.90 -42.94 20.46
CA SER A 111 -115.36 -42.16 21.63
C SER A 111 -116.14 -40.89 21.27
N SER A 112 -117.46 -41.02 21.27
CA SER A 112 -118.36 -39.93 21.66
C SER A 112 -119.32 -40.42 22.76
N LYS A 113 -119.39 -39.64 23.85
CA LYS A 113 -120.35 -39.63 24.99
C LYS A 113 -120.14 -40.58 26.19
N LYS A 114 -119.48 -40.05 27.25
CA LYS A 114 -120.05 -39.43 28.49
C LYS A 114 -119.25 -39.75 29.79
N LYS A 115 -118.99 -38.68 30.56
CA LYS A 115 -118.58 -38.56 32.00
C LYS A 115 -119.46 -39.45 32.93
N ALA A 116 -119.08 -39.91 34.13
CA ALA A 116 -118.11 -39.51 35.16
C ALA A 116 -117.68 -40.72 36.05
N SER A 117 -116.77 -40.48 36.99
CA SER A 117 -116.06 -41.44 37.85
C SER A 117 -116.88 -42.21 38.91
N ALA A 118 -116.27 -43.32 39.33
CA ALA A 118 -116.30 -43.96 40.65
C ALA A 118 -117.36 -45.06 40.89
N GLY A 119 -116.87 -46.24 41.30
CA GLY A 119 -117.70 -47.33 41.80
C GLY A 119 -118.05 -48.40 40.76
N ALA A 120 -117.66 -49.63 41.08
CA ALA A 120 -118.28 -50.90 40.70
C ALA A 120 -118.89 -51.06 39.28
N SER A 121 -118.24 -51.88 38.45
CA SER A 121 -119.00 -52.79 37.59
C SER A 121 -118.26 -54.11 37.40
N HIS A 122 -118.96 -55.16 37.83
CA HIS A 122 -118.69 -56.57 37.63
C HIS A 122 -118.15 -56.88 36.22
N PHE A 123 -116.92 -57.41 36.15
CA PHE A 123 -116.59 -58.35 35.08
C PHE A 123 -117.33 -59.65 35.39
N VAL A 124 -118.50 -59.84 34.78
CA VAL A 124 -119.22 -61.11 34.77
C VAL A 124 -118.44 -62.08 33.89
N TRP A 125 -117.49 -62.81 34.50
CA TRP A 125 -117.04 -64.08 33.94
C TRP A 125 -118.21 -65.06 34.06
N HIS A 126 -118.78 -65.44 32.91
CA HIS A 126 -119.86 -66.40 32.84
C HIS A 126 -119.47 -67.73 33.52
N ASN A 127 -120.27 -68.15 34.49
CA ASN A 127 -120.27 -69.49 35.10
C ASN A 127 -120.78 -70.59 34.13
N CYS A 128 -120.57 -70.44 32.81
CA CYS A 128 -121.06 -71.35 31.77
C CYS A 128 -119.99 -72.36 31.27
N CYS A 129 -118.79 -72.40 31.87
CA CYS A 129 -117.73 -73.33 31.46
C CYS A 129 -117.22 -74.24 32.59
N LYS A 130 -118.13 -74.69 33.48
CA LYS A 130 -117.81 -75.63 34.56
C LYS A 130 -118.48 -77.00 34.44
N LYS A 131 -118.75 -77.44 33.20
CA LYS A 131 -119.16 -78.83 32.88
C LYS A 131 -118.57 -79.27 31.54
N ASN A 132 -117.25 -79.43 31.49
CA ASN A 132 -116.59 -80.41 30.61
C ASN A 132 -115.13 -80.61 31.03
N THR A 133 -114.92 -80.98 32.30
CA THR A 133 -113.67 -81.57 32.78
C THR A 133 -113.68 -83.07 32.56
N ARG A 134 -113.80 -83.51 31.30
CA ARG A 134 -113.38 -84.85 30.88
C ARG A 134 -112.92 -84.75 29.42
N HIS A 135 -111.63 -85.00 29.23
CA HIS A 135 -110.92 -85.20 27.96
C HIS A 135 -110.21 -83.96 27.41
N ALA A 136 -108.98 -83.77 27.86
CA ALA A 136 -107.81 -83.57 27.00
C ALA A 136 -106.58 -83.46 27.90
N MET A 137 -105.85 -84.57 28.05
CA MET A 137 -104.42 -84.50 28.33
C MET A 137 -103.79 -83.92 27.07
N ASP A 138 -103.68 -82.60 27.00
CA ASP A 138 -102.91 -81.93 25.95
C ASP A 138 -101.82 -81.09 26.60
N LEU A 139 -100.59 -81.46 26.24
CA LEU A 139 -99.33 -80.79 26.53
C LEU A 139 -99.25 -79.44 25.80
N ALA A 140 -100.16 -78.52 26.09
CA ALA A 140 -100.10 -77.14 25.63
C ALA A 140 -99.54 -76.28 26.78
N PRO A 141 -98.33 -75.70 26.65
CA PRO A 141 -97.86 -74.73 27.63
C PRO A 141 -98.90 -73.61 27.73
N SER A 142 -99.41 -73.39 28.94
CA SER A 142 -100.39 -72.33 29.22
C SER A 142 -99.91 -71.00 28.61
N ILE A 143 -100.80 -70.21 28.00
CA ILE A 143 -100.50 -68.87 27.45
C ILE A 143 -99.78 -67.98 28.50
N LEU A 144 -99.97 -68.25 29.79
CA LEU A 144 -99.25 -67.63 30.90
C LEU A 144 -97.75 -68.00 30.94
N ALA A 145 -97.37 -69.23 30.62
CA ALA A 145 -95.97 -69.68 30.54
C ALA A 145 -95.25 -69.04 29.34
N PHE A 146 -95.88 -69.01 28.16
CA PHE A 146 -95.33 -68.34 26.97
C PHE A 146 -95.18 -66.81 27.17
N ARG A 147 -96.10 -66.18 27.91
CA ARG A 147 -95.99 -64.76 28.28
C ARG A 147 -94.89 -64.51 29.31
N GLY A 148 -94.70 -65.42 30.26
CA GLY A 148 -93.61 -65.35 31.24
C GLY A 148 -92.23 -65.49 30.60
N GLU A 149 -92.06 -66.48 29.71
CA GLU A 149 -90.79 -66.71 28.98
C GLU A 149 -90.44 -65.54 28.05
N LYS A 150 -91.40 -65.00 27.30
CA LYS A 150 -91.17 -63.82 26.44
C LYS A 150 -90.86 -62.56 27.24
N LEU A 151 -91.48 -62.40 28.41
CA LEU A 151 -91.18 -61.29 29.30
C LEU A 151 -89.78 -61.44 29.91
N GLN A 152 -89.39 -62.66 30.30
CA GLN A 152 -88.04 -62.96 30.80
C GLN A 152 -86.97 -62.77 29.72
N GLU A 153 -87.26 -63.14 28.47
CA GLU A 153 -86.38 -62.90 27.32
C GLU A 153 -86.22 -61.40 27.03
N ALA A 154 -87.31 -60.62 27.09
CA ALA A 154 -87.25 -59.16 26.98
C ALA A 154 -86.49 -58.53 28.15
N THR A 155 -86.63 -59.02 29.38
CA THR A 155 -85.85 -58.56 30.54
C THR A 155 -84.36 -58.79 30.34
N LYS A 156 -83.96 -59.99 29.89
CA LYS A 156 -82.54 -60.28 29.59
C LYS A 156 -81.99 -59.41 28.46
N GLN A 157 -82.78 -59.12 27.42
CA GLN A 157 -82.39 -58.19 26.36
C GLN A 157 -82.22 -56.76 26.87
N ILE A 158 -83.11 -56.30 27.75
CA ILE A 158 -82.98 -54.98 28.40
C ILE A 158 -81.73 -54.94 29.26
N GLU A 159 -81.45 -55.96 30.05
CA GLU A 159 -80.23 -56.05 30.87
C GLU A 159 -78.96 -56.02 30.00
N SER A 160 -78.93 -56.79 28.90
CA SER A 160 -77.83 -56.79 27.93
C SER A 160 -77.62 -55.42 27.29
N LEU A 161 -78.70 -54.74 26.86
CA LEU A 161 -78.60 -53.40 26.28
C LEU A 161 -78.18 -52.36 27.32
N GLN A 162 -78.61 -52.49 28.58
CA GLN A 162 -78.16 -51.62 29.67
C GLN A 162 -76.67 -51.78 29.96
N GLU A 163 -76.15 -53.01 29.92
CA GLU A 163 -74.72 -53.28 30.06
C GLU A 163 -73.93 -52.74 28.87
N GLU A 164 -74.44 -52.89 27.64
CA GLU A 164 -73.83 -52.32 26.44
C GLU A 164 -73.77 -50.78 26.49
N VAL A 165 -74.83 -50.11 26.93
CA VAL A 165 -74.85 -48.66 27.14
C VAL A 165 -73.81 -48.25 28.19
N ARG A 166 -73.71 -48.97 29.31
CA ARG A 166 -72.68 -48.70 30.34
C ARG A 166 -71.26 -48.84 29.77
N ASN A 167 -71.01 -49.86 28.96
CA ASN A 167 -69.71 -50.08 28.31
C ASN A 167 -69.39 -48.95 27.32
N GLN A 168 -70.37 -48.51 26.52
CA GLN A 168 -70.21 -47.37 25.62
C GLN A 168 -69.94 -46.05 26.38
N GLU A 169 -70.59 -45.83 27.52
CA GLU A 169 -70.32 -44.67 28.38
C GLU A 169 -68.90 -44.68 28.96
N GLN A 170 -68.39 -45.86 29.34
CA GLN A 170 -67.01 -46.02 29.80
C GLN A 170 -66.01 -45.72 28.67
N LEU A 171 -66.20 -46.32 27.50
CA LEU A 171 -65.36 -46.06 26.32
C LEU A 171 -65.36 -44.59 25.93
N ARG A 172 -66.51 -43.91 26.00
CA ARG A 172 -66.59 -42.46 25.75
C ARG A 172 -65.77 -41.67 26.76
N LYS A 173 -65.83 -42.01 28.06
CA LYS A 173 -65.03 -41.35 29.10
C LYS A 173 -63.53 -41.56 28.90
N GLU A 174 -63.12 -42.77 28.51
CA GLU A 174 -61.73 -43.08 28.19
C GLU A 174 -61.24 -42.31 26.95
N LEU A 175 -62.05 -42.25 25.90
CA LEU A 175 -61.75 -41.46 24.70
C LEU A 175 -61.61 -39.98 25.04
N ASP A 176 -62.55 -39.41 25.82
CA ASP A 176 -62.48 -38.01 26.27
C ASP A 176 -61.22 -37.74 27.11
N PHE A 177 -60.81 -38.70 27.95
CA PHE A 177 -59.57 -38.59 28.72
C PHE A 177 -58.34 -38.61 27.83
N LEU A 178 -58.26 -39.57 26.90
CA LEU A 178 -57.14 -39.69 25.96
C LEU A 178 -57.02 -38.45 25.07
N LEU A 179 -58.13 -37.95 24.53
CA LEU A 179 -58.15 -36.72 23.72
C LEU A 179 -57.65 -35.51 24.51
N LYS A 180 -58.08 -35.34 25.76
CA LYS A 180 -57.59 -34.26 26.64
C LYS A 180 -56.10 -34.41 26.95
N LYS A 181 -55.62 -35.63 27.15
CA LYS A 181 -54.21 -35.91 27.41
C LYS A 181 -53.37 -35.57 26.17
N THR A 182 -53.74 -36.05 25.00
CA THR A 182 -53.03 -35.76 23.74
C THR A 182 -53.05 -34.28 23.39
N GLN A 183 -54.17 -33.59 23.65
CA GLN A 183 -54.27 -32.14 23.46
C GLN A 183 -53.28 -31.39 24.36
N ARG A 184 -53.21 -31.71 25.65
CA ARG A 184 -52.26 -31.07 26.58
C ARG A 184 -50.80 -31.33 26.19
N GLU A 185 -50.49 -32.55 25.78
CA GLU A 185 -49.15 -32.91 25.29
C GLU A 185 -48.79 -32.12 24.03
N HIS A 186 -49.73 -31.96 23.09
CA HIS A 186 -49.54 -31.15 21.90
C HIS A 186 -49.36 -29.67 22.25
N ASP A 187 -50.23 -29.10 23.09
CA ASP A 187 -50.14 -27.70 23.54
C ASP A 187 -48.81 -27.42 24.25
N SER A 188 -48.32 -28.36 25.07
CA SER A 188 -47.02 -28.26 25.73
C SER A 188 -45.86 -28.28 24.73
N LYS A 189 -45.92 -29.14 23.70
CA LYS A 189 -44.90 -29.19 22.63
C LYS A 189 -44.88 -27.89 21.83
N VAL A 190 -46.05 -27.42 21.39
CA VAL A 190 -46.20 -26.15 20.66
C VAL A 190 -45.69 -24.97 21.51
N ALA A 191 -45.96 -24.95 22.81
CA ALA A 191 -45.44 -23.92 23.70
C ALA A 191 -43.90 -23.95 23.83
N ALA A 192 -43.30 -25.13 23.88
CA ALA A 192 -41.85 -25.28 23.92
C ALA A 192 -41.20 -24.85 22.59
N GLU A 193 -41.77 -25.27 21.46
CA GLU A 193 -41.33 -24.87 20.12
C GLU A 193 -41.42 -23.36 19.93
N ARG A 194 -42.51 -22.72 20.36
CA ARG A 194 -42.65 -21.25 20.33
C ARG A 194 -41.54 -20.54 21.09
N LYS A 195 -41.16 -21.03 22.27
CA LYS A 195 -40.04 -20.46 23.06
C LYS A 195 -38.71 -20.63 22.34
N HIS A 196 -38.48 -21.81 21.74
CA HIS A 196 -37.27 -22.07 20.97
C HIS A 196 -37.16 -21.16 19.74
N ILE A 197 -38.27 -20.98 19.00
CA ILE A 197 -38.34 -20.05 17.87
C ILE A 197 -38.02 -18.62 18.31
N GLN A 198 -38.63 -18.13 19.40
CA GLN A 198 -38.33 -16.80 19.94
C GLN A 198 -36.86 -16.62 20.33
N GLN A 199 -36.23 -17.66 20.87
CA GLN A 199 -34.80 -17.64 21.18
C GLN A 199 -33.95 -17.55 19.92
N LEU A 200 -34.27 -18.31 18.87
CA LEU A 200 -33.58 -18.24 17.59
C LEU A 200 -33.77 -16.87 16.91
N GLU A 201 -34.98 -16.31 16.92
CA GLU A 201 -35.26 -14.97 16.39
C GLU A 201 -34.40 -13.91 17.10
N LYS A 202 -34.28 -14.00 18.43
CA LYS A 202 -33.42 -13.09 19.20
C LYS A 202 -31.94 -13.24 18.81
N GLN A 203 -31.46 -14.47 18.58
CA GLN A 203 -30.09 -14.71 18.13
C GLN A 203 -29.84 -14.18 16.71
N ILE A 204 -30.81 -14.36 15.80
CA ILE A 204 -30.73 -13.82 14.43
C ILE A 204 -30.65 -12.30 14.46
N LEU A 205 -31.45 -11.63 15.30
CA LEU A 205 -31.42 -10.17 15.45
C LEU A 205 -30.08 -9.68 16.04
N GLN A 206 -29.54 -10.39 17.04
CA GLN A 206 -28.22 -10.07 17.59
C GLN A 206 -27.12 -10.22 16.53
N ARG A 207 -27.15 -11.30 15.74
CA ARG A 207 -26.20 -11.52 14.66
C ARG A 207 -26.31 -10.47 13.56
N SER A 208 -27.53 -10.07 13.16
CA SER A 208 -27.72 -9.06 12.11
C SER A 208 -27.17 -7.69 12.55
N THR A 209 -27.43 -7.27 13.79
CA THR A 209 -26.88 -6.01 14.33
C THR A 209 -25.35 -6.01 14.40
N LEU A 210 -24.73 -7.14 14.77
CA LEU A 210 -23.28 -7.30 14.76
C LEU A 210 -22.72 -7.25 13.34
N TYR A 211 -23.37 -7.95 12.39
CA TYR A 211 -22.96 -7.97 10.98
C TYR A 211 -22.98 -6.55 10.38
N SER A 212 -24.08 -5.81 10.55
CA SER A 212 -24.15 -4.41 10.10
C SER A 212 -23.13 -3.50 10.79
N SER A 213 -22.70 -3.81 12.01
CA SER A 213 -21.62 -3.07 12.66
C SER A 213 -20.24 -3.42 12.09
N LEU A 214 -20.00 -4.67 11.75
CA LEU A 214 -18.74 -5.11 11.14
C LEU A 214 -18.59 -4.56 9.73
N GLU A 215 -19.67 -4.59 8.94
CA GLU A 215 -19.71 -4.03 7.59
C GLU A 215 -19.37 -2.53 7.56
N ARG A 216 -19.93 -1.75 8.50
CA ARG A 216 -19.55 -0.33 8.65
C ARG A 216 -18.09 -0.13 9.02
N LYS A 217 -17.55 -0.95 9.92
CA LYS A 217 -16.13 -0.87 10.31
C LYS A 217 -15.20 -1.26 9.17
N LEU A 218 -15.59 -2.26 8.37
CA LEU A 218 -14.86 -2.68 7.18
C LEU A 218 -14.77 -1.53 6.18
N TYR A 219 -15.91 -0.89 5.87
CA TYR A 219 -15.93 0.29 5.00
C TYR A 219 -15.09 1.45 5.53
N GLU A 220 -15.11 1.70 6.84
CA GLU A 220 -14.28 2.74 7.47
C GLU A 220 -12.78 2.44 7.32
N VAL A 221 -12.37 1.19 7.53
CA VAL A 221 -10.98 0.74 7.34
C VAL A 221 -10.57 0.84 5.88
N GLU A 222 -11.39 0.38 4.94
CA GLU A 222 -11.14 0.50 3.49
C GLU A 222 -10.98 1.96 3.08
N SER A 223 -11.83 2.85 3.60
CA SER A 223 -11.73 4.30 3.36
C SER A 223 -10.45 4.91 3.94
N MET A 224 -10.03 4.47 5.13
CA MET A 224 -8.78 4.93 5.75
C MET A 224 -7.56 4.44 4.98
N LEU A 225 -7.56 3.18 4.52
CA LEU A 225 -6.50 2.62 3.69
C LEU A 225 -6.38 3.35 2.36
N ALA A 226 -7.48 3.59 1.66
CA ALA A 226 -7.47 4.35 0.41
C ALA A 226 -6.91 5.78 0.57
N ARG A 227 -7.24 6.44 1.69
CA ARG A 227 -6.67 7.77 2.03
C ARG A 227 -5.18 7.69 2.32
N HIS A 228 -4.76 6.68 3.09
CA HIS A 228 -3.35 6.47 3.42
C HIS A 228 -2.51 6.18 2.17
N ASP A 229 -2.99 5.31 1.27
CA ASP A 229 -2.29 5.00 0.02
C ASP A 229 -2.13 6.24 -0.85
N LYS A 230 -3.18 7.07 -0.95
CA LYS A 230 -3.11 8.35 -1.64
C LYS A 230 -2.06 9.29 -1.04
N THR A 231 -2.04 9.45 0.29
CA THR A 231 -1.05 10.30 0.98
C THR A 231 0.37 9.77 0.78
N LYS A 232 0.56 8.45 0.86
CA LYS A 232 1.85 7.80 0.61
C LYS A 232 2.34 8.07 -0.82
N ASP A 233 1.47 7.98 -1.82
CA ASP A 233 1.83 8.25 -3.22
C ASP A 233 2.21 9.73 -3.42
N GLU A 234 1.50 10.66 -2.77
CA GLU A 234 1.84 12.08 -2.77
C GLU A 234 3.21 12.34 -2.12
N GLU A 235 3.49 11.72 -0.96
CA GLU A 235 4.79 11.83 -0.29
C GLU A 235 5.94 11.24 -1.12
N LEU A 236 5.71 10.07 -1.76
CA LEU A 236 6.68 9.45 -2.66
C LEU A 236 6.99 10.33 -3.87
N ASN A 237 5.98 10.99 -4.44
CA ASN A 237 6.19 11.94 -5.54
C ASN A 237 7.02 13.14 -5.08
N VAL A 238 6.75 13.70 -3.90
CA VAL A 238 7.56 14.82 -3.34
C VAL A 238 9.01 14.39 -3.12
N VAL A 239 9.24 13.20 -2.56
CA VAL A 239 10.60 12.70 -2.34
C VAL A 239 11.31 12.43 -3.68
N SER A 240 10.61 11.84 -4.66
CA SER A 240 11.17 11.57 -5.99
C SER A 240 11.61 12.86 -6.69
N ASN A 241 10.75 13.89 -6.68
CA ASN A 241 11.08 15.21 -7.23
C ASN A 241 12.30 15.83 -6.54
N ARG A 242 12.38 15.74 -5.20
CA ARG A 242 13.54 16.24 -4.45
C ARG A 242 14.84 15.51 -4.78
N ILE A 243 14.77 14.20 -5.05
CA ILE A 243 15.92 13.41 -5.47
C ILE A 243 16.39 13.87 -6.86
N GLU A 244 15.47 14.08 -7.81
CA GLU A 244 15.81 14.60 -9.14
C GLU A 244 16.43 16.00 -9.08
N GLU A 245 15.87 16.91 -8.28
CA GLU A 245 16.45 18.24 -8.01
C GLU A 245 17.85 18.15 -7.40
N ALA A 246 18.06 17.23 -6.45
CA ALA A 246 19.38 17.03 -5.86
C ALA A 246 20.38 16.47 -6.87
N GLN A 247 19.98 15.50 -7.71
CA GLN A 247 20.83 14.92 -8.75
C GLN A 247 21.24 15.95 -9.80
N THR A 248 20.29 16.78 -10.26
CA THR A 248 20.58 17.86 -11.21
C THR A 248 21.53 18.90 -10.61
N ARG A 249 21.37 19.25 -9.32
CA ARG A 249 22.29 20.13 -8.60
C ARG A 249 23.69 19.53 -8.45
N ILE A 250 23.79 18.25 -8.11
CA ILE A 250 25.08 17.53 -8.02
C ILE A 250 25.78 17.56 -9.37
N GLY A 251 25.08 17.21 -10.46
CA GLY A 251 25.67 17.26 -11.81
C GLY A 251 26.11 18.67 -12.24
N GLY A 252 25.43 19.72 -11.77
CA GLY A 252 25.87 21.10 -11.94
C GLY A 252 27.18 21.42 -11.21
N LEU A 253 27.26 21.04 -9.93
CA LEU A 253 28.46 21.24 -9.10
C LEU A 253 29.66 20.42 -9.59
N GLU A 254 29.45 19.20 -10.08
CA GLU A 254 30.51 18.38 -10.67
C GLU A 254 31.14 19.05 -11.90
N LYS A 255 30.32 19.65 -12.76
CA LYS A 255 30.79 20.42 -13.93
C LYS A 255 31.56 21.67 -13.52
N GLU A 256 31.07 22.40 -12.53
CA GLU A 256 31.76 23.58 -11.99
C GLU A 256 33.11 23.19 -11.39
N ASN A 257 33.15 22.12 -10.59
CA ASN A 257 34.37 21.63 -9.97
C ASN A 257 35.39 21.16 -11.01
N ALA A 258 34.96 20.49 -12.08
CA ALA A 258 35.82 20.12 -13.20
C ALA A 258 36.43 21.36 -13.90
N SER A 259 35.61 22.39 -14.16
CA SER A 259 36.08 23.66 -14.74
C SER A 259 37.09 24.38 -13.84
N LEU A 260 36.83 24.44 -12.52
CA LEU A 260 37.75 25.03 -11.56
C LEU A 260 39.06 24.24 -11.49
N HIS A 261 39.00 22.91 -11.56
CA HIS A 261 40.20 22.07 -11.57
C HIS A 261 41.08 22.34 -12.80
N GLU A 262 40.47 22.48 -13.97
CA GLU A 262 41.17 22.85 -15.21
C GLU A 262 41.81 24.24 -15.11
N GLN A 263 41.10 25.23 -14.56
CA GLN A 263 41.63 26.57 -14.32
C GLN A 263 42.83 26.56 -13.36
N VAL A 264 42.75 25.82 -12.26
CA VAL A 264 43.85 25.67 -11.29
C VAL A 264 45.07 25.00 -11.95
N SER A 265 44.84 23.97 -12.77
CA SER A 265 45.92 23.33 -13.53
C SER A 265 46.60 24.30 -14.48
N GLY A 266 45.83 25.13 -15.20
CA GLY A 266 46.36 26.18 -16.07
C GLY A 266 47.21 27.20 -15.30
N LEU A 267 46.69 27.71 -14.19
CA LEU A 267 47.42 28.65 -13.32
C LEU A 267 48.70 28.03 -12.73
N SER A 268 48.69 26.73 -12.40
CA SER A 268 49.90 26.05 -11.96
C SER A 268 50.96 26.01 -13.06
N SER A 269 50.55 25.69 -14.29
CA SER A 269 51.48 25.69 -15.44
C SER A 269 52.06 27.08 -15.71
N ASP A 270 51.23 28.13 -15.62
CA ASP A 270 51.69 29.52 -15.79
C ASP A 270 52.67 29.93 -14.69
N ARG A 271 52.40 29.56 -13.43
CA ARG A 271 53.31 29.78 -12.31
C ARG A 271 54.66 29.12 -12.55
N ASP A 272 54.67 27.86 -12.98
CA ASP A 272 55.90 27.10 -13.19
C ASP A 272 56.74 27.74 -14.29
N ARG A 273 56.11 28.13 -15.40
CA ARG A 273 56.77 28.90 -16.46
C ARG A 273 57.34 30.25 -15.99
N LEU A 274 56.61 30.97 -15.14
CA LEU A 274 57.08 32.24 -14.58
C LEU A 274 58.25 32.05 -13.62
N MET A 275 58.30 30.94 -12.88
CA MET A 275 59.47 30.61 -12.06
C MET A 275 60.71 30.33 -12.91
N GLU A 276 60.57 29.56 -14.00
CA GLU A 276 61.69 29.30 -14.93
C GLU A 276 62.23 30.61 -15.52
N LEU A 277 61.34 31.50 -15.99
CA LEU A 277 61.74 32.82 -16.51
C LEU A 277 62.44 33.69 -15.45
N LEU A 278 61.99 33.61 -14.20
CA LEU A 278 62.61 34.34 -13.09
C LEU A 278 64.02 33.80 -12.79
N GLU A 279 64.21 32.49 -12.83
CA GLU A 279 65.50 31.84 -12.66
C GLU A 279 66.48 32.27 -13.78
N GLU A 280 66.08 32.15 -15.05
CA GLU A 280 66.87 32.60 -16.20
C GLU A 280 67.24 34.09 -16.10
N THR A 281 66.29 34.94 -15.70
CA THR A 281 66.54 36.38 -15.53
C THR A 281 67.52 36.65 -14.40
N THR A 282 67.44 35.87 -13.32
CA THR A 282 68.34 36.00 -12.16
C THR A 282 69.75 35.57 -12.54
N GLU A 283 69.91 34.45 -13.25
CA GLU A 283 71.21 34.00 -13.78
C GLU A 283 71.82 35.05 -14.73
N SER A 284 71.03 35.61 -15.65
CA SER A 284 71.50 36.65 -16.56
C SER A 284 71.93 37.91 -15.80
N LYS A 285 71.19 38.32 -14.78
CA LYS A 285 71.55 39.45 -13.91
C LYS A 285 72.88 39.18 -13.19
N ASP A 286 73.08 37.99 -12.65
CA ASP A 286 74.31 37.64 -11.93
C ASP A 286 75.52 37.61 -12.86
N MET A 287 75.38 37.08 -14.08
CA MET A 287 76.43 37.18 -15.11
C MET A 287 76.77 38.64 -15.47
N PHE A 288 75.78 39.53 -15.56
CA PHE A 288 76.04 40.94 -15.80
C PHE A 288 76.77 41.61 -14.62
N ALA A 289 76.42 41.23 -13.38
CA ALA A 289 77.13 41.71 -12.19
C ALA A 289 78.61 41.30 -12.21
N GLU A 290 78.91 40.03 -12.47
CA GLU A 290 80.30 39.55 -12.61
C GLU A 290 81.05 40.31 -13.70
N ARG A 291 80.39 40.58 -14.83
CA ARG A 291 81.00 41.33 -15.94
C ARG A 291 81.30 42.79 -15.59
N ILE A 292 80.43 43.42 -14.78
CA ILE A 292 80.65 44.76 -14.26
C ILE A 292 81.85 44.77 -13.33
N ASP A 293 81.97 43.80 -12.42
CA ASP A 293 83.09 43.68 -11.48
C ASP A 293 84.42 43.48 -12.23
N GLU A 294 84.44 42.62 -13.26
CA GLU A 294 85.62 42.45 -14.14
C GLU A 294 86.03 43.75 -14.84
N LEU A 295 85.06 44.51 -15.35
CA LEU A 295 85.31 45.79 -16.01
C LEU A 295 85.81 46.84 -15.02
N MET A 296 85.26 46.86 -13.81
CA MET A 296 85.68 47.75 -12.74
C MET A 296 87.14 47.51 -12.37
N GLY A 297 87.54 46.24 -12.17
CA GLY A 297 88.95 45.90 -11.91
C GLY A 297 89.89 46.26 -13.06
N LYS A 298 89.45 46.15 -14.32
CA LYS A 298 90.23 46.62 -15.47
C LYS A 298 90.40 48.14 -15.48
N CYS A 299 89.33 48.89 -15.16
CA CYS A 299 89.41 50.35 -15.04
C CYS A 299 90.39 50.75 -13.94
N GLU A 300 90.31 50.15 -12.76
CA GLU A 300 91.25 50.42 -11.65
C GLU A 300 92.72 50.12 -12.03
N SER A 301 92.94 49.02 -12.75
CA SER A 301 94.28 48.67 -13.27
C SER A 301 94.79 49.69 -14.28
N LEU A 302 93.94 50.13 -15.22
CA LEU A 302 94.30 51.14 -16.22
C LEU A 302 94.52 52.51 -15.57
N GLU A 303 93.71 52.89 -14.58
CA GLU A 303 93.91 54.12 -13.81
C GLU A 303 95.26 54.11 -13.08
N SER A 304 95.63 52.97 -12.48
CA SER A 304 96.93 52.79 -11.85
C SER A 304 98.10 52.89 -12.85
N GLU A 305 97.94 52.31 -14.04
CA GLU A 305 98.92 52.41 -15.13
C GLU A 305 99.07 53.86 -15.62
N VAL A 306 97.96 54.57 -15.81
CA VAL A 306 97.96 56.00 -16.17
C VAL A 306 98.67 56.84 -15.11
N GLU A 307 98.44 56.58 -13.82
CA GLU A 307 99.10 57.31 -12.74
C GLU A 307 100.61 57.02 -12.68
N ALA A 308 101.02 55.76 -12.92
CA ALA A 308 102.43 55.40 -13.04
C ALA A 308 103.11 56.10 -14.23
N LEU A 309 102.47 56.10 -15.40
CA LEU A 309 102.96 56.80 -16.59
C LEU A 309 103.04 58.33 -16.37
N ARG A 310 102.07 58.92 -15.65
CA ARG A 310 102.13 60.34 -15.25
C ARG A 310 103.33 60.60 -14.35
N SER A 311 103.57 59.74 -13.35
CA SER A 311 104.74 59.86 -12.46
C SER A 311 106.06 59.73 -13.22
N GLU A 312 106.15 58.82 -14.19
CA GLU A 312 107.32 58.68 -15.05
C GLU A 312 107.55 59.93 -15.92
N ILE A 313 106.49 60.48 -16.53
CA ILE A 313 106.56 61.74 -17.27
C ILE A 313 107.04 62.87 -16.36
N ASP A 314 106.49 62.99 -15.16
CA ASP A 314 106.88 64.01 -14.20
C ASP A 314 108.37 63.90 -13.83
N MET A 315 108.88 62.69 -13.58
CA MET A 315 110.31 62.47 -13.32
C MET A 315 111.20 62.83 -14.52
N LEU A 316 110.84 62.40 -15.73
CA LEU A 316 111.58 62.74 -16.96
C LEU A 316 111.61 64.26 -17.19
N GLN A 317 110.50 64.94 -16.91
CA GLN A 317 110.41 66.40 -17.04
C GLN A 317 111.20 67.15 -15.96
N THR A 318 111.08 66.73 -14.69
CA THR A 318 111.68 67.46 -13.56
C THR A 318 113.16 67.18 -13.38
N ASN A 319 113.61 65.93 -13.53
CA ASN A 319 115.00 65.55 -13.31
C ASN A 319 115.77 65.64 -14.63
N ASP A 320 115.46 64.76 -15.59
CA ASP A 320 116.31 64.59 -16.76
C ASP A 320 116.33 65.82 -17.66
N ILE A 321 115.15 66.35 -18.04
CA ILE A 321 115.09 67.52 -18.92
C ILE A 321 115.67 68.77 -18.25
N ASN A 322 115.41 68.99 -16.95
CA ASN A 322 115.97 70.15 -16.26
C ASN A 322 117.47 70.00 -16.00
N ASP A 323 117.96 68.81 -15.70
CA ASP A 323 119.39 68.52 -15.57
C ASP A 323 120.10 68.72 -16.91
N ILE A 324 119.53 68.25 -18.01
CA ILE A 324 120.04 68.52 -19.36
C ILE A 324 120.03 70.03 -19.61
N ARG A 325 118.93 70.74 -19.31
CA ARG A 325 118.85 72.21 -19.48
C ARG A 325 119.91 72.94 -18.67
N THR A 326 120.16 72.55 -17.41
CA THR A 326 121.19 73.18 -16.56
C THR A 326 122.59 72.87 -17.06
N GLN A 327 122.88 71.64 -17.50
CA GLN A 327 124.16 71.27 -18.11
C GLN A 327 124.43 72.06 -19.40
N TYR A 328 123.42 72.19 -20.28
CA TYR A 328 123.55 73.00 -21.49
C TYR A 328 123.71 74.49 -21.18
N ALA A 329 122.99 75.03 -20.19
CA ALA A 329 123.17 76.41 -19.75
C ALA A 329 124.60 76.65 -19.26
N ALA A 330 125.13 75.78 -18.39
CA ALA A 330 126.51 75.86 -17.92
C ALA A 330 127.53 75.74 -19.06
N ARG A 331 127.28 74.87 -20.04
CA ARG A 331 128.13 74.73 -21.23
C ARG A 331 128.12 75.98 -22.11
N ILE A 332 126.95 76.59 -22.30
CA ILE A 332 126.81 77.86 -23.03
C ILE A 332 127.56 78.97 -22.30
N GLU A 333 127.44 79.10 -20.98
CA GLU A 333 128.19 80.08 -20.19
C GLU A 333 129.71 79.90 -20.33
N LEU A 334 130.20 78.65 -20.27
CA LEU A 334 131.60 78.32 -20.51
C LEU A 334 132.06 78.74 -21.91
N LEU A 335 131.29 78.41 -22.95
CA LEU A 335 131.59 78.80 -24.33
C LEU A 335 131.56 80.32 -24.51
N GLN A 336 130.62 81.03 -23.88
CA GLN A 336 130.58 82.49 -23.90
C GLN A 336 131.81 83.09 -23.24
N LYS A 337 132.26 82.53 -22.10
CA LYS A 337 133.47 82.98 -21.40
C LYS A 337 134.73 82.71 -22.21
N ASP A 338 134.86 81.53 -22.81
CA ASP A 338 135.97 81.18 -23.71
C ASP A 338 135.98 82.08 -24.95
N ASN A 339 134.80 82.34 -25.54
CA ASN A 339 134.69 83.22 -26.71
C ASN A 339 135.04 84.67 -26.36
N ALA A 340 134.58 85.17 -25.20
CA ALA A 340 134.97 86.49 -24.70
C ALA A 340 136.47 86.59 -24.42
N ALA A 341 137.08 85.55 -23.85
CA ALA A 341 138.53 85.47 -23.64
C ALA A 341 139.29 85.44 -24.97
N ASN A 342 138.79 84.69 -25.96
CA ASN A 342 139.38 84.59 -27.28
C ASN A 342 139.25 85.91 -28.06
N GLU A 343 138.10 86.59 -27.96
CA GLU A 343 137.87 87.92 -28.51
C GLU A 343 138.80 88.95 -27.88
N GLN A 344 139.02 88.89 -26.56
CA GLN A 344 139.95 89.75 -25.84
C GLN A 344 141.40 89.49 -26.26
N ARG A 345 141.77 88.22 -26.48
CA ARG A 345 143.09 87.85 -27.02
C ARG A 345 143.28 88.36 -28.45
N LEU A 346 142.28 88.22 -29.32
CA LEU A 346 142.29 88.78 -30.68
C LEU A 346 142.40 90.31 -30.66
N ARG A 347 141.69 90.99 -29.74
CA ARG A 347 141.82 92.44 -29.54
C ARG A 347 143.25 92.83 -29.15
N GLN A 348 143.88 92.09 -28.23
CA GLN A 348 145.28 92.31 -27.85
C GLN A 348 146.24 92.08 -29.01
N GLU A 349 146.00 91.07 -29.86
CA GLU A 349 146.81 90.85 -31.07
C GLU A 349 146.62 91.96 -32.10
N VAL A 350 145.40 92.46 -32.29
CA VAL A 350 145.11 93.63 -33.15
C VAL A 350 145.83 94.86 -32.61
N ASP A 351 145.83 95.09 -31.30
CA ASP A 351 146.53 96.22 -30.69
C ASP A 351 148.06 96.07 -30.78
N ARG A 352 148.60 94.85 -30.65
CA ARG A 352 150.01 94.53 -30.91
C ARG A 352 150.39 94.83 -32.36
N MET A 353 149.58 94.38 -33.33
CA MET A 353 149.78 94.64 -34.76
C MET A 353 149.69 96.14 -35.07
N LYS A 354 148.79 96.88 -34.44
CA LYS A 354 148.73 98.35 -34.54
C LYS A 354 149.99 99.02 -34.01
N GLN A 355 150.55 98.53 -32.89
CA GLN A 355 151.81 99.05 -32.35
C GLN A 355 153.01 98.72 -33.25
N GLU A 356 153.03 97.54 -33.87
CA GLU A 356 154.06 97.15 -34.84
C GLU A 356 153.98 97.99 -36.12
N LEU A 357 152.78 98.27 -36.63
CA LEU A 357 152.57 99.19 -37.74
C LEU A 357 153.07 100.60 -37.39
N LYS A 358 152.72 101.10 -36.21
CA LYS A 358 153.16 102.43 -35.74
C LYS A 358 154.67 102.55 -35.62
N LYS A 359 155.36 101.51 -35.11
CA LYS A 359 156.83 101.45 -35.08
C LYS A 359 157.45 101.41 -36.48
N ARG A 360 156.76 100.82 -37.46
CA ARG A 360 157.19 100.78 -38.86
C ARG A 360 157.09 102.15 -39.52
N ASP A 361 156.00 102.86 -39.26
CA ASP A 361 155.75 104.20 -39.78
C ASP A 361 156.73 105.23 -39.17
N ASP A 362 157.05 105.11 -37.87
CA ASP A 362 158.03 105.97 -37.19
C ASP A 362 159.48 105.72 -37.67
N ALA A 363 159.82 104.48 -38.06
CA ALA A 363 161.13 104.12 -38.61
C ALA A 363 161.35 104.62 -40.06
N GLN A 364 160.28 104.83 -40.83
CA GLN A 364 160.36 105.35 -42.20
C GLN A 364 160.48 106.89 -42.25
N ALA A 365 160.03 107.60 -41.22
CA ALA A 365 160.16 109.06 -41.12
C ALA A 365 161.59 109.53 -40.82
N GLN A 366 162.42 108.72 -40.14
CA GLN A 366 163.80 109.09 -39.77
C GLN A 366 164.82 108.96 -40.91
N THR A 367 164.53 108.19 -41.97
CA THR A 367 165.45 107.99 -43.11
C THR A 367 165.43 109.11 -44.16
N PHE A 368 164.43 110.00 -44.16
CA PHE A 368 164.28 111.05 -45.19
C PHE A 368 164.95 112.40 -44.87
N SER A 369 165.42 112.63 -43.64
CA SER A 369 165.95 113.95 -43.22
C SER A 369 167.47 114.16 -43.44
N VAL A 370 168.24 113.14 -43.85
CA VAL A 370 169.72 113.18 -43.84
C VAL A 370 170.34 113.27 -45.26
N HIS A 371 169.55 113.51 -46.31
CA HIS A 371 170.03 113.53 -47.71
C HIS A 371 169.81 114.84 -48.51
N GLN A 372 169.52 115.98 -47.86
CA GLN A 372 169.50 117.29 -48.53
C GLN A 372 170.33 118.32 -47.75
N SER A 373 171.65 118.16 -47.77
CA SER A 373 172.64 119.18 -47.43
C SER A 373 173.99 118.78 -48.05
N MET A 374 174.06 118.77 -49.39
CA MET A 374 175.25 118.99 -50.23
C MET A 374 174.85 118.81 -51.71
N GLU A 375 174.22 119.85 -52.26
CA GLU A 375 174.53 120.50 -53.56
C GLU A 375 173.71 121.78 -53.69
#